data_AF-A0A954UIU9-F1
#
_entry.id   AF-A0A954UIU9-F1
#
_cell.length_a   1.000
_cell.length_b   1.000
_cell.length_c   1.000
_cell.angle_alpha   90.00
_cell.angle_beta   90.00
_cell.angle_gamma   90.00
#
_symmetry.space_group_name_H-M   'P 1'
#
loop_
_entity.id
_entity.type
_entity.pdbx_description
1 polymer ?
#
loop_
_entity_poly.entity_id
_entity_poly.type
_entity_poly.pdbx_seq_one_letter_code
_entity_poly.pdbx_strand_id
1 'polypeptide(L)'
;MAIAVAALVAAFLISYCLTPLVRLLAIRVGFVDRPDGQRKIQTDAVSLGGGIALLLTTPLVVFLVASWWGPDLWWMARRPGSIIGLAMAAAVLGVVGIIDDSRGMKGSYKLLWQVIAALIISGTGFKIAALQLFGYRIPLSFLGNVFTVLWLLGAINSLNLIDGVDGLAGTVGTIFSLTLGCMALLTDQYLDAMIAFSLAGSMLGFLRFNYPPATIYLGDTGSMFIGLMLGTIALRCSMKQAAGLAFSVPLAIWTIPMFDSFAALLRRRLTGRSIYATDRGHIHHVLLTRGLNAAQAVRLIAGLCMLTSVGAVASLYYENEWLGIISVAFVLGLLIFTKVFGHRELSLVNARLHGFGRMIAGQGAQIRETSVNLQGTRRWEEMWGALVDSAERFRVVKMRLNLSMPRLHEDFYATWQKSGSNRRELLWQADIPLVVDDMPVGRLCVTGVQDAQSASAEMRLFIDFVEGLEARLHSLIQAEMSRLREPPAPATAPEDVPSPLEDEVGSSADGIYPT
;
A
#
# COMPACT_ATOMS: atom_id res chain seq x y z
N MET A 1 -21.14 27.15 -4.30
CA MET A 1 -21.46 26.37 -3.07
C MET A 1 -22.72 25.52 -3.22
N ALA A 2 -23.89 26.07 -3.55
CA ALA A 2 -25.14 25.30 -3.68
C ALA A 2 -25.04 24.09 -4.63
N ILE A 3 -24.44 24.27 -5.81
CA ILE A 3 -24.22 23.19 -6.80
C ILE A 3 -23.40 22.02 -6.21
N ALA A 4 -22.34 22.34 -5.47
CA ALA A 4 -21.46 21.36 -4.85
C ALA A 4 -22.20 20.55 -3.76
N VAL A 5 -23.00 21.22 -2.93
CA VAL A 5 -23.82 20.56 -1.91
C VAL A 5 -24.89 19.68 -2.56
N ALA A 6 -25.58 20.18 -3.59
CA ALA A 6 -26.56 19.41 -4.34
C ALA A 6 -25.95 18.15 -4.97
N ALA A 7 -24.76 18.28 -5.57
CA ALA A 7 -24.01 17.16 -6.14
C ALA A 7 -23.64 16.12 -5.08
N LEU A 8 -23.13 16.54 -3.92
CA LEU A 8 -22.78 15.63 -2.83
C LEU A 8 -24.01 14.87 -2.30
N VAL A 9 -25.10 15.58 -2.02
CA VAL A 9 -26.32 14.99 -1.45
C VAL A 9 -26.98 14.05 -2.47
N ALA A 10 -27.11 14.48 -3.73
CA ALA A 10 -27.68 13.65 -4.79
C ALA A 10 -26.85 12.37 -5.00
N ALA A 11 -25.52 12.49 -5.05
CA ALA A 11 -24.65 11.33 -5.20
C ALA A 11 -24.69 10.38 -4.00
N PHE A 12 -24.77 10.91 -2.78
CA PHE A 12 -24.95 10.11 -1.58
C PHE A 12 -26.24 9.30 -1.64
N LEU A 13 -27.38 9.94 -1.92
CA LEU A 13 -28.68 9.28 -1.97
C LEU A 13 -28.74 8.23 -3.10
N ILE A 14 -28.27 8.59 -4.29
CA ILE A 14 -28.26 7.67 -5.44
C ILE A 14 -27.35 6.48 -5.16
N SER A 15 -26.13 6.69 -4.65
CA SER A 15 -25.21 5.58 -4.36
C SER A 15 -25.71 4.71 -3.20
N TYR A 16 -26.29 5.30 -2.16
CA TYR A 16 -26.90 4.57 -1.05
C TYR A 16 -28.00 3.61 -1.51
N CYS A 17 -28.82 4.03 -2.49
CA CYS A 17 -29.87 3.19 -3.07
C CYS A 17 -29.33 2.22 -4.14
N LEU A 18 -28.36 2.63 -4.96
CA LEU A 18 -27.85 1.84 -6.07
C LEU A 18 -26.90 0.73 -5.62
N THR A 19 -26.08 0.98 -4.59
CA THR A 19 -25.11 0.01 -4.06
C THR A 19 -25.74 -1.34 -3.66
N PRO A 20 -26.84 -1.41 -2.89
CA PRO A 20 -27.47 -2.69 -2.57
C PRO A 20 -28.06 -3.38 -3.80
N LEU A 21 -28.55 -2.63 -4.79
CA LEU A 21 -29.03 -3.21 -6.06
C LEU A 21 -27.88 -3.83 -6.86
N VAL A 22 -26.76 -3.11 -6.99
CA VAL A 22 -25.55 -3.61 -7.65
C VAL A 22 -25.01 -4.84 -6.93
N ARG A 23 -25.01 -4.84 -5.59
CA ARG A 23 -24.65 -6.00 -4.77
C ARG A 23 -25.51 -7.23 -5.10
N LEU A 24 -26.84 -7.06 -5.15
CA LEU A 24 -27.77 -8.15 -5.47
C LEU A 24 -27.53 -8.71 -6.88
N LEU A 25 -27.32 -7.83 -7.86
CA LEU A 25 -27.04 -8.23 -9.23
C LEU A 25 -25.70 -8.96 -9.33
N ALA A 26 -24.65 -8.44 -8.68
CA ALA A 26 -23.32 -9.05 -8.65
C ALA A 26 -23.36 -10.47 -8.06
N ILE A 27 -24.09 -10.67 -6.96
CA ILE A 27 -24.30 -12.00 -6.38
C ILE A 27 -25.02 -12.93 -7.36
N ARG A 28 -26.07 -12.45 -8.04
CA ARG A 28 -26.83 -13.27 -9.01
C ARG A 28 -26.01 -13.70 -10.21
N VAL A 29 -25.13 -12.85 -10.73
CA VAL A 29 -24.27 -13.18 -11.89
C VAL A 29 -22.97 -13.87 -11.48
N GLY A 30 -22.74 -14.08 -10.18
CA GLY A 30 -21.51 -14.71 -9.67
C GLY A 30 -20.28 -13.80 -9.68
N PHE A 31 -20.46 -12.48 -9.80
CA PHE A 31 -19.39 -11.48 -9.68
C PHE A 31 -19.07 -11.21 -8.20
N VAL A 32 -18.56 -12.25 -7.54
CA VAL A 32 -18.33 -12.30 -6.10
C VAL A 32 -16.93 -12.83 -5.80
N ASP A 33 -16.36 -12.32 -4.73
CA ASP A 33 -15.14 -12.82 -4.16
C ASP A 33 -15.43 -13.97 -3.20
N ARG A 34 -15.08 -15.19 -3.62
CA ARG A 34 -15.32 -16.40 -2.82
C ARG A 34 -14.22 -16.59 -1.78
N PRO A 35 -14.58 -17.06 -0.57
CA PRO A 35 -13.60 -17.42 0.45
C PRO A 35 -12.75 -18.59 -0.08
N ASP A 36 -11.43 -18.43 -0.01
CA ASP A 36 -10.47 -19.42 -0.51
C ASP A 36 -9.96 -20.37 0.58
N GLY A 37 -10.40 -20.17 1.83
CA GLY A 37 -10.02 -20.98 2.99
C GLY A 37 -8.53 -20.95 3.35
N GLN A 38 -7.72 -20.12 2.67
CA GLN A 38 -6.26 -20.10 2.82
C GLN A 38 -5.68 -18.70 3.04
N ARG A 39 -6.19 -17.67 2.36
CA ARG A 39 -5.66 -16.29 2.44
C ARG A 39 -6.69 -15.28 2.92
N LYS A 40 -7.98 -15.54 2.71
CA LYS A 40 -9.07 -14.60 3.00
C LYS A 40 -9.70 -14.87 4.35
N ILE A 41 -9.98 -13.78 5.08
CA ILE A 41 -10.56 -13.80 6.43
C ILE A 41 -12.08 -14.00 6.37
N GLN A 42 -12.72 -13.67 5.23
CA GLN A 42 -14.16 -13.79 5.06
C GLN A 42 -14.63 -15.26 5.04
N THR A 43 -15.79 -15.51 5.66
CA THR A 43 -16.48 -16.81 5.65
C THR A 43 -17.53 -16.92 4.54
N ASP A 44 -18.07 -15.78 4.09
CA ASP A 44 -19.12 -15.70 3.06
C ASP A 44 -18.59 -15.04 1.77
N ALA A 45 -19.25 -15.32 0.65
CA ALA A 45 -18.93 -14.67 -0.62
C ALA A 45 -19.35 -13.19 -0.61
N VAL A 46 -18.41 -12.29 -0.91
CA VAL A 46 -18.64 -10.83 -0.90
C VAL A 46 -18.69 -10.30 -2.33
N SER A 47 -19.63 -9.40 -2.64
CA SER A 47 -19.78 -8.83 -3.99
C SER A 47 -18.58 -7.98 -4.41
N LEU A 48 -18.10 -8.09 -5.65
CA LEU A 48 -17.04 -7.23 -6.22
C LEU A 48 -17.57 -5.97 -6.94
N GLY A 49 -18.90 -5.76 -6.93
CA GLY A 49 -19.55 -4.70 -7.73
C GLY A 49 -19.39 -3.25 -7.24
N GLY A 50 -18.63 -2.97 -6.18
CA GLY A 50 -18.60 -1.63 -5.56
C GLY A 50 -18.14 -0.53 -6.51
N GLY A 51 -17.08 -0.81 -7.28
CA GLY A 51 -16.59 0.11 -8.31
C GLY A 51 -17.61 0.42 -9.41
N ILE A 52 -18.46 -0.55 -9.77
CA ILE A 52 -19.54 -0.35 -10.75
C ILE A 52 -20.56 0.65 -10.20
N ALA A 53 -20.91 0.57 -8.91
CA ALA A 53 -21.81 1.53 -8.29
C ALA A 53 -21.27 2.96 -8.36
N LEU A 54 -19.96 3.15 -8.13
CA LEU A 54 -19.31 4.46 -8.22
C LEU A 54 -19.21 4.98 -9.66
N LEU A 55 -18.87 4.10 -10.61
CA LEU A 55 -18.78 4.40 -12.04
C LEU A 55 -20.14 4.79 -12.65
N LEU A 56 -21.24 4.26 -12.12
CA LEU A 56 -22.58 4.64 -12.57
C LEU A 56 -23.07 5.91 -11.87
N THR A 57 -22.88 6.01 -10.56
CA THR A 57 -23.44 7.13 -9.78
C THR A 57 -22.75 8.45 -10.10
N THR A 58 -21.42 8.48 -10.16
CA THR A 58 -20.67 9.74 -10.29
C THR A 58 -21.00 10.48 -11.59
N PRO A 59 -20.94 9.83 -12.78
CA PRO A 59 -21.28 10.50 -14.05
C PRO A 59 -22.77 10.85 -14.15
N LEU A 60 -23.65 10.00 -13.61
CA LEU A 60 -25.09 10.27 -13.59
C LEU A 60 -25.40 11.55 -12.80
N VAL A 61 -24.81 11.72 -11.62
CA VAL A 61 -25.03 12.91 -10.80
C VAL A 61 -24.46 14.15 -11.48
N VAL A 62 -23.24 14.05 -12.02
CA VAL A 62 -22.62 15.14 -12.80
C VAL A 62 -23.55 15.58 -13.94
N PHE A 63 -24.15 14.63 -14.66
CA PHE A 63 -25.11 14.90 -15.72
C PHE A 63 -26.40 15.56 -15.21
N LEU A 64 -27.01 15.03 -14.14
CA LEU A 64 -28.25 15.56 -13.58
C LEU A 64 -28.09 16.98 -13.03
N VAL A 65 -27.03 17.22 -12.26
CA VAL A 65 -26.75 18.53 -11.66
C VAL A 65 -26.42 19.56 -12.74
N ALA A 66 -25.59 19.19 -13.73
CA ALA A 66 -25.31 20.06 -14.86
C ALA A 66 -26.57 20.41 -15.67
N SER A 67 -27.51 19.46 -15.81
CA SER A 67 -28.78 19.67 -16.51
C SER A 67 -29.75 20.58 -15.76
N TRP A 68 -29.74 20.52 -14.43
CA TRP A 68 -30.64 21.32 -13.59
C TRP A 68 -30.19 22.79 -13.47
N TRP A 69 -28.89 23.06 -13.35
CA TRP A 69 -28.35 24.41 -13.11
C TRP A 69 -28.10 25.25 -14.36
N GLY A 70 -28.46 24.75 -15.54
CA GLY A 70 -28.61 25.56 -16.76
C GLY A 70 -27.50 25.39 -17.83
N PRO A 71 -27.67 26.07 -18.98
CA PRO A 71 -26.85 25.88 -20.18
C PRO A 71 -25.39 26.31 -20.00
N ASP A 72 -25.07 27.22 -19.07
CA ASP A 72 -23.69 27.68 -18.84
C ASP A 72 -22.80 26.58 -18.24
N LEU A 73 -23.33 25.78 -17.31
CA LEU A 73 -22.63 24.61 -16.78
C LEU A 73 -22.47 23.55 -17.87
N TRP A 74 -23.50 23.36 -18.69
CA TRP A 74 -23.46 22.47 -19.85
C TRP A 74 -22.47 22.92 -20.92
N TRP A 75 -22.32 24.23 -21.12
CA TRP A 75 -21.33 24.81 -22.02
C TRP A 75 -19.91 24.58 -21.50
N MET A 76 -19.68 24.80 -20.20
CA MET A 76 -18.42 24.43 -19.54
C MET A 76 -18.17 22.92 -19.63
N ALA A 77 -19.24 22.11 -19.55
CA ALA A 77 -19.14 20.66 -19.62
C ALA A 77 -18.85 20.12 -21.04
N ARG A 78 -19.36 20.81 -22.07
CA ARG A 78 -19.21 20.46 -23.49
C ARG A 78 -17.95 21.03 -24.13
N ARG A 79 -17.17 21.87 -23.43
CA ARG A 79 -15.90 22.34 -23.98
C ARG A 79 -15.02 21.13 -24.35
N PRO A 80 -14.61 21.01 -25.62
CA PRO A 80 -13.82 19.87 -26.06
C PRO A 80 -12.53 19.79 -25.26
N GLY A 81 -12.21 18.58 -24.80
CA GLY A 81 -10.89 18.27 -24.24
C GLY A 81 -10.75 18.20 -22.73
N SER A 82 -11.80 18.12 -21.89
CA SER A 82 -11.58 17.90 -20.43
C SER A 82 -12.47 16.82 -19.81
N ILE A 83 -13.80 16.94 -19.92
CA ILE A 83 -14.73 15.96 -19.34
C ILE A 83 -14.90 14.74 -20.21
N ILE A 84 -15.01 14.93 -21.53
CA ILE A 84 -15.13 13.79 -22.47
C ILE A 84 -13.89 12.91 -22.35
N GLY A 85 -12.69 13.51 -22.29
CA GLY A 85 -11.44 12.78 -22.05
C GLY A 85 -11.44 12.05 -20.71
N LEU A 86 -11.92 12.70 -19.64
CA LEU A 86 -12.04 12.08 -18.32
C LEU A 86 -13.05 10.92 -18.29
N ALA A 87 -14.21 11.09 -18.92
CA ALA A 87 -15.24 10.07 -19.04
C ALA A 87 -14.75 8.87 -19.87
N MET A 88 -14.04 9.13 -20.97
CA MET A 88 -13.42 8.08 -21.79
C MET A 88 -12.35 7.31 -21.02
N ALA A 89 -11.44 8.02 -20.33
CA ALA A 89 -10.41 7.40 -19.51
C ALA A 89 -11.02 6.58 -18.35
N ALA A 90 -12.05 7.11 -17.70
CA ALA A 90 -12.79 6.42 -16.65
C ALA A 90 -13.52 5.18 -17.17
N ALA A 91 -14.13 5.25 -18.36
CA ALA A 91 -14.77 4.10 -19.00
C ALA A 91 -13.75 3.00 -19.35
N VAL A 92 -12.59 3.38 -19.91
CA VAL A 92 -11.50 2.43 -20.20
C VAL A 92 -11.04 1.72 -18.92
N LEU A 93 -10.73 2.47 -17.85
CA LEU A 93 -10.32 1.86 -16.59
C LEU A 93 -11.44 1.08 -15.90
N GLY A 94 -12.68 1.51 -16.03
CA GLY A 94 -13.83 0.79 -15.52
C GLY A 94 -13.98 -0.58 -16.16
N VAL A 95 -13.87 -0.66 -17.49
CA VAL A 95 -13.89 -1.95 -18.21
C VAL A 95 -12.72 -2.84 -17.81
N VAL A 96 -11.51 -2.26 -17.73
CA VAL A 96 -10.30 -3.01 -17.34
C VAL A 96 -10.43 -3.54 -15.92
N GLY A 97 -10.93 -2.73 -14.99
CA GLY A 97 -11.16 -3.15 -13.61
C GLY A 97 -12.21 -4.24 -13.50
N ILE A 98 -13.32 -4.17 -14.25
CA ILE A 98 -14.34 -5.22 -14.25
C ILE A 98 -13.75 -6.55 -14.76
N ILE A 99 -12.87 -6.48 -15.77
CA ILE A 99 -12.18 -7.67 -16.29
C ILE A 99 -11.18 -8.22 -15.25
N ASP A 100 -10.43 -7.35 -14.58
CA ASP A 100 -9.47 -7.72 -13.54
C ASP A 100 -10.17 -8.37 -12.33
N ASP A 101 -11.24 -7.75 -11.83
CA ASP A 101 -12.06 -8.25 -10.72
C ASP A 101 -12.74 -9.60 -11.06
N SER A 102 -13.08 -9.86 -12.32
CA SER A 102 -13.74 -11.11 -12.73
C SER A 102 -12.79 -12.27 -13.03
N ARG A 103 -11.64 -11.99 -13.65
CA ARG A 103 -10.75 -13.04 -14.21
C ARG A 103 -9.32 -12.98 -13.70
N GLY A 104 -8.94 -11.90 -13.03
CA GLY A 104 -7.56 -11.55 -12.75
C GLY A 104 -6.80 -11.13 -14.02
N MET A 105 -5.96 -10.11 -13.89
CA MET A 105 -5.11 -9.61 -14.97
C MET A 105 -3.65 -9.56 -14.54
N LYS A 106 -2.73 -9.85 -15.47
CA LYS A 106 -1.30 -9.63 -15.19
C LYS A 106 -1.05 -8.13 -15.00
N GLY A 107 -0.28 -7.77 -13.97
CA GLY A 107 0.01 -6.37 -13.64
C GLY A 107 0.59 -5.54 -14.80
N SER A 108 1.30 -6.16 -15.75
CA SER A 108 1.81 -5.49 -16.95
C SER A 108 0.70 -5.03 -17.90
N TYR A 109 -0.37 -5.82 -18.07
CA TYR A 109 -1.52 -5.44 -18.89
C TYR A 109 -2.36 -4.36 -18.20
N LYS A 110 -2.52 -4.47 -16.87
CA LYS A 110 -3.18 -3.43 -16.07
C LYS A 110 -2.46 -2.09 -16.23
N LEU A 111 -1.13 -2.09 -16.10
CA LEU A 111 -0.30 -0.89 -16.29
C LEU A 111 -0.42 -0.31 -17.71
N LEU A 112 -0.45 -1.16 -18.75
CA LEU A 112 -0.63 -0.71 -20.14
C LEU A 112 -1.94 0.07 -20.31
N TRP A 113 -3.05 -0.45 -19.78
CA TRP A 113 -4.34 0.23 -19.87
C TRP A 113 -4.42 1.49 -19.02
N GLN A 114 -3.73 1.54 -17.87
CA GLN A 114 -3.56 2.77 -17.10
C GLN A 114 -2.77 3.83 -17.89
N VAL A 115 -1.72 3.44 -18.62
CA VAL A 115 -0.99 4.34 -19.53
C VAL A 115 -1.91 4.87 -20.61
N ILE A 116 -2.72 4.01 -21.24
CA ILE A 116 -3.69 4.43 -22.27
C ILE A 116 -4.69 5.44 -21.69
N ALA A 117 -5.27 5.16 -20.52
CA ALA A 117 -6.18 6.09 -19.86
C ALA A 117 -5.52 7.44 -19.55
N ALA A 118 -4.27 7.43 -19.05
CA ALA A 118 -3.51 8.66 -18.79
C ALA A 118 -3.16 9.42 -20.08
N LEU A 119 -2.88 8.72 -21.18
CA LEU A 119 -2.65 9.33 -22.50
C LEU A 119 -3.92 9.95 -23.08
N ILE A 120 -5.10 9.36 -22.85
CA ILE A 120 -6.39 10.00 -23.22
C ILE A 120 -6.51 11.35 -22.53
N ILE A 121 -6.25 11.42 -21.22
CA ILE A 121 -6.25 12.69 -20.47
C ILE A 121 -5.20 13.64 -21.05
N SER A 122 -3.96 13.20 -21.24
CA SER A 122 -2.89 14.08 -21.72
C SER A 122 -3.13 14.59 -23.14
N GLY A 123 -3.68 13.75 -24.03
CA GLY A 123 -4.02 14.09 -25.41
C GLY A 123 -5.13 15.11 -25.55
N THR A 124 -5.89 15.35 -24.47
CA THR A 124 -6.90 16.39 -24.43
C THR A 124 -6.34 17.80 -24.17
N GLY A 125 -5.01 17.91 -24.02
CA GLY A 125 -4.28 19.16 -23.79
C GLY A 125 -3.93 19.39 -22.31
N PHE A 126 -4.41 18.53 -21.41
CA PHE A 126 -4.05 18.57 -19.98
C PHE A 126 -2.65 18.03 -19.77
N LYS A 127 -1.71 18.93 -19.42
CA LYS A 127 -0.35 18.53 -19.09
C LYS A 127 0.28 19.47 -18.06
N ILE A 128 1.24 18.93 -17.31
CA ILE A 128 2.14 19.73 -16.48
C ILE A 128 2.99 20.61 -17.40
N ALA A 129 2.68 21.90 -17.47
CA ALA A 129 3.31 22.82 -18.42
C ALA A 129 4.75 23.21 -18.01
N ALA A 130 5.00 23.34 -16.72
CA ALA A 130 6.30 23.71 -16.16
C ALA A 130 6.46 23.14 -14.75
N LEU A 131 7.71 22.90 -14.35
CA LEU A 131 8.06 22.72 -12.94
C LEU A 131 8.51 24.05 -12.38
N GLN A 132 8.15 24.33 -11.13
CA GLN A 132 8.69 25.46 -10.42
C GLN A 132 9.55 24.95 -9.27
N LEU A 133 10.85 25.21 -9.36
CA LEU A 133 11.85 24.75 -8.41
C LEU A 133 12.64 25.96 -7.92
N PHE A 134 12.62 26.20 -6.61
CA PHE A 134 13.39 27.29 -5.98
C PHE A 134 13.14 28.67 -6.63
N GLY A 135 11.89 28.95 -6.99
CA GLY A 135 11.49 30.20 -7.67
C GLY A 135 11.71 30.22 -9.19
N TYR A 136 12.45 29.26 -9.76
CA TYR A 136 12.67 29.16 -11.20
C TYR A 136 11.58 28.34 -11.89
N ARG A 137 11.00 28.89 -12.96
CA ARG A 137 10.01 28.21 -13.80
C ARG A 137 10.72 27.49 -14.95
N ILE A 138 10.74 26.17 -14.91
CA ILE A 138 11.33 25.29 -15.92
C ILE A 138 10.21 24.78 -16.84
N PRO A 139 10.10 25.27 -18.09
CA PRO A 139 9.10 24.79 -19.03
C PRO A 139 9.39 23.34 -19.43
N LEU A 140 8.38 22.47 -19.37
CA LEU A 140 8.57 21.04 -19.61
C LEU A 140 8.27 20.59 -21.04
N SER A 141 7.58 21.40 -21.85
CA SER A 141 7.23 21.09 -23.25
C SER A 141 6.66 19.66 -23.41
N PHE A 142 7.34 18.76 -24.13
CA PHE A 142 6.97 17.34 -24.29
C PHE A 142 7.08 16.54 -22.99
N LEU A 143 8.08 16.84 -22.16
CA LEU A 143 8.30 16.21 -20.87
C LEU A 143 7.12 16.40 -19.91
N GLY A 144 6.32 17.46 -20.13
CA GLY A 144 5.09 17.71 -19.40
C GLY A 144 4.06 16.60 -19.53
N ASN A 145 3.94 15.99 -20.71
CA ASN A 145 3.05 14.85 -20.94
C ASN A 145 3.57 13.61 -20.20
N VAL A 146 4.88 13.38 -20.22
CA VAL A 146 5.51 12.25 -19.51
C VAL A 146 5.24 12.36 -18.01
N PHE A 147 5.47 13.52 -17.40
CA PHE A 147 5.18 13.72 -15.98
C PHE A 147 3.70 13.61 -15.66
N THR A 148 2.82 14.05 -16.55
CA THR A 148 1.36 13.92 -16.38
C THR A 148 0.96 12.44 -16.35
N VAL A 149 1.48 11.64 -17.28
CA VAL A 149 1.25 10.20 -17.31
C VAL A 149 1.78 9.56 -16.04
N LEU A 150 3.03 9.84 -15.65
CA LEU A 150 3.62 9.29 -14.42
C LEU A 150 2.83 9.67 -13.16
N TRP A 151 2.36 10.92 -13.06
CA TRP A 151 1.50 11.38 -11.98
C TRP A 151 0.21 10.57 -11.90
N LEU A 152 -0.51 10.44 -13.02
CA LEU A 152 -1.76 9.68 -13.06
C LEU A 152 -1.55 8.21 -12.75
N LEU A 153 -0.49 7.58 -13.28
CA LEU A 153 -0.12 6.21 -12.93
C LEU A 153 0.17 6.05 -11.44
N GLY A 154 0.88 7.00 -10.84
CA GLY A 154 1.16 7.02 -9.41
C GLY A 154 -0.13 7.16 -8.59
N ALA A 155 -1.01 8.07 -8.97
CA ALA A 155 -2.29 8.27 -8.30
C ALA A 155 -3.21 7.05 -8.38
N ILE A 156 -3.33 6.44 -9.58
CA ILE A 156 -4.13 5.23 -9.80
C ILE A 156 -3.58 4.06 -8.98
N ASN A 157 -2.29 3.77 -9.09
CA ASN A 157 -1.71 2.61 -8.40
C ASN A 157 -1.63 2.80 -6.90
N SER A 158 -1.42 4.02 -6.40
CA SER A 158 -1.39 4.25 -4.95
C SER A 158 -2.74 4.06 -4.27
N LEU A 159 -3.82 4.50 -4.92
CA LEU A 159 -5.19 4.23 -4.44
C LEU A 159 -5.59 2.77 -4.62
N ASN A 160 -5.10 2.10 -5.66
CA ASN A 160 -5.31 0.67 -5.85
C ASN A 160 -4.59 -0.17 -4.78
N LEU A 161 -3.37 0.20 -4.39
CA LEU A 161 -2.59 -0.54 -3.39
C LEU A 161 -3.10 -0.35 -1.95
N ILE A 162 -3.72 0.79 -1.63
CA ILE A 162 -4.30 1.01 -0.31
C ILE A 162 -5.66 0.32 -0.13
N ASP A 163 -6.29 -0.17 -1.20
CA ASP A 163 -7.55 -0.93 -1.19
C ASP A 163 -7.36 -2.39 -0.73
N GLY A 164 -6.67 -2.58 0.40
CA GLY A 164 -6.40 -3.89 1.01
C GLY A 164 -7.22 -4.17 2.28
N VAL A 165 -7.99 -3.19 2.75
CA VAL A 165 -8.85 -3.29 3.95
C VAL A 165 -10.20 -2.65 3.66
N ASP A 166 -11.27 -3.33 4.08
CA ASP A 166 -12.65 -2.87 4.05
C ASP A 166 -12.78 -1.40 4.47
N GLY A 167 -13.42 -0.58 3.64
CA GLY A 167 -13.66 0.84 3.91
C GLY A 167 -12.45 1.77 3.78
N LEU A 168 -11.22 1.27 3.63
CA LEU A 168 -10.02 2.10 3.65
C LEU A 168 -9.92 3.03 2.44
N ALA A 169 -9.91 2.47 1.22
CA ALA A 169 -9.80 3.26 0.00
C ALA A 169 -11.00 4.19 -0.20
N GLY A 170 -12.22 3.75 0.14
CA GLY A 170 -13.41 4.59 0.10
C GLY A 170 -13.34 5.77 1.08
N THR A 171 -12.84 5.55 2.30
CA THR A 171 -12.70 6.61 3.32
C THR A 171 -11.64 7.63 2.92
N VAL A 172 -10.46 7.15 2.53
CA VAL A 172 -9.36 8.02 2.05
C VAL A 172 -9.79 8.78 0.79
N GLY A 173 -10.43 8.11 -0.17
CA GLY A 173 -10.95 8.73 -1.38
C GLY A 173 -12.01 9.80 -1.09
N THR A 174 -12.87 9.58 -0.09
CA THR A 174 -13.87 10.58 0.36
C THR A 174 -13.20 11.82 0.92
N ILE A 175 -12.23 11.65 1.81
CA ILE A 175 -11.45 12.75 2.37
C ILE A 175 -10.81 13.55 1.23
N PHE A 176 -10.10 12.88 0.32
CA PHE A 176 -9.42 13.55 -0.79
C PHE A 176 -10.40 14.26 -1.72
N SER A 177 -11.55 13.65 -2.01
CA SER A 177 -12.60 14.25 -2.84
C SER A 177 -13.18 15.52 -2.22
N LEU A 178 -13.48 15.49 -0.92
CA LEU A 178 -13.97 16.67 -0.20
C LEU A 178 -12.92 17.78 -0.18
N THR A 179 -11.67 17.43 0.13
CA THR A 179 -10.54 18.37 0.14
C THR A 179 -10.36 19.03 -1.22
N LEU A 180 -10.22 18.24 -2.29
CA LEU A 180 -10.08 18.78 -3.64
C LEU A 180 -11.31 19.56 -4.09
N GLY A 181 -12.51 19.14 -3.69
CA GLY A 181 -13.74 19.88 -3.95
C GLY A 181 -13.74 21.26 -3.31
N CYS A 182 -13.33 21.36 -2.04
CA CYS A 182 -13.16 22.64 -1.34
C CYS A 182 -12.11 23.52 -2.02
N MET A 183 -10.96 22.95 -2.40
CA MET A 183 -9.90 23.70 -3.09
C MET A 183 -10.33 24.18 -4.48
N ALA A 184 -11.08 23.36 -5.20
CA ALA A 184 -11.67 23.74 -6.47
C ALA A 184 -12.67 24.89 -6.32
N LEU A 185 -13.46 24.91 -5.23
CA LEU A 185 -14.32 26.07 -4.91
C LEU A 185 -13.52 27.33 -4.60
N LEU A 186 -12.42 27.22 -3.83
CA LEU A 186 -11.55 28.35 -3.49
C LEU A 186 -10.81 28.94 -4.72
N THR A 187 -10.73 28.20 -5.83
CA THR A 187 -10.03 28.61 -7.05
C THR A 187 -10.97 28.79 -8.25
N ASP A 188 -12.27 28.95 -7.99
CA ASP A 188 -13.33 29.13 -9.00
C ASP A 188 -13.37 28.03 -10.07
N GLN A 189 -13.01 26.80 -9.69
CA GLN A 189 -13.08 25.60 -10.53
C GLN A 189 -14.38 24.83 -10.24
N TYR A 190 -15.51 25.47 -10.52
CA TYR A 190 -16.85 24.95 -10.17
C TYR A 190 -17.16 23.56 -10.74
N LEU A 191 -16.66 23.27 -11.94
CA LEU A 191 -16.86 21.98 -12.57
C LEU A 191 -16.10 20.86 -11.85
N ASP A 192 -14.82 21.08 -11.55
CA ASP A 192 -13.99 20.10 -10.83
C ASP A 192 -14.49 19.93 -9.39
N ALA A 193 -14.98 21.02 -8.76
CA ALA A 193 -15.67 20.94 -7.47
C ALA A 193 -16.92 20.05 -7.57
N MET A 194 -17.80 20.26 -8.54
CA MET A 194 -18.99 19.44 -8.74
C MET A 194 -18.65 17.96 -8.92
N ILE A 195 -17.62 17.64 -9.72
CA ILE A 195 -17.17 16.25 -9.93
C ILE A 195 -16.61 15.67 -8.61
N ALA A 196 -15.77 16.41 -7.89
CA ALA A 196 -15.19 15.97 -6.63
C ALA A 196 -16.26 15.72 -5.55
N PHE A 197 -17.23 16.64 -5.40
CA PHE A 197 -18.34 16.47 -4.47
C PHE A 197 -19.30 15.33 -4.87
N SER A 198 -19.52 15.11 -6.18
CA SER A 198 -20.27 13.95 -6.68
C SER A 198 -19.55 12.64 -6.35
N LEU A 199 -18.23 12.60 -6.49
CA LEU A 199 -17.42 11.44 -6.15
C LEU A 199 -17.44 11.18 -4.63
N ALA A 200 -17.27 12.24 -3.81
CA ALA A 200 -17.37 12.17 -2.35
C ALA A 200 -18.72 11.62 -1.88
N GLY A 201 -19.83 12.16 -2.41
CA GLY A 201 -21.17 11.67 -2.09
C GLY A 201 -21.35 10.21 -2.50
N SER A 202 -20.89 9.83 -3.70
CA SER A 202 -20.97 8.46 -4.20
C SER A 202 -20.23 7.47 -3.28
N MET A 203 -19.04 7.85 -2.80
CA MET A 203 -18.27 7.04 -1.86
C MET A 203 -18.88 7.00 -0.47
N LEU A 204 -19.45 8.10 0.04
CA LEU A 204 -20.17 8.10 1.32
C LEU A 204 -21.38 7.14 1.30
N GLY A 205 -22.15 7.12 0.20
CA GLY A 205 -23.28 6.20 0.04
C GLY A 205 -22.81 4.74 -0.04
N PHE A 206 -21.74 4.48 -0.80
CA PHE A 206 -21.10 3.18 -0.92
C PHE A 206 -20.49 2.67 0.40
N LEU A 207 -19.82 3.55 1.15
CA LEU A 207 -19.12 3.22 2.40
C LEU A 207 -20.03 2.60 3.45
N ARG A 208 -21.34 2.90 3.43
CA ARG A 208 -22.30 2.25 4.32
C ARG A 208 -22.28 0.72 4.20
N PHE A 209 -21.98 0.20 3.02
CA PHE A 209 -21.97 -1.22 2.69
C PHE A 209 -20.57 -1.82 2.64
N ASN A 210 -19.53 -0.98 2.57
CA ASN A 210 -18.12 -1.37 2.46
C ASN A 210 -17.32 -1.19 3.75
N TYR A 211 -17.80 -0.39 4.72
CA TYR A 211 -17.13 -0.23 6.01
C TYR A 211 -17.09 -1.59 6.77
N PRO A 212 -15.99 -1.92 7.48
CA PRO A 212 -15.84 -3.24 8.10
C PRO A 212 -16.99 -3.61 9.05
N PRO A 213 -17.57 -4.82 8.93
CA PRO A 213 -17.33 -5.84 7.91
C PRO A 213 -18.04 -5.54 6.58
N ALA A 214 -17.32 -5.62 5.46
CA ALA A 214 -17.87 -5.27 4.15
C ALA A 214 -18.85 -6.31 3.60
N THR A 215 -19.92 -5.82 2.98
CA THR A 215 -20.91 -6.63 2.24
C THR A 215 -20.74 -6.56 0.72
N ILE A 216 -19.94 -5.59 0.27
CA ILE A 216 -19.52 -5.35 -1.11
C ILE A 216 -18.13 -4.70 -1.08
N TYR A 217 -17.22 -5.22 -1.89
CA TYR A 217 -15.88 -4.70 -2.08
C TYR A 217 -15.83 -3.65 -3.19
N LEU A 218 -14.88 -2.73 -3.04
CA LEU A 218 -14.63 -1.67 -4.00
C LEU A 218 -14.07 -2.24 -5.31
N GLY A 219 -13.11 -3.16 -5.19
CA GLY A 219 -12.46 -3.83 -6.30
C GLY A 219 -11.50 -2.93 -7.08
N ASP A 220 -10.79 -3.53 -8.02
CA ASP A 220 -9.89 -2.83 -8.93
C ASP A 220 -10.64 -1.83 -9.81
N THR A 221 -11.90 -2.16 -10.16
CA THR A 221 -12.82 -1.24 -10.83
C THR A 221 -12.93 0.09 -10.10
N GLY A 222 -13.21 0.05 -8.80
CA GLY A 222 -13.49 1.25 -8.01
C GLY A 222 -12.23 2.02 -7.65
N SER A 223 -11.19 1.32 -7.19
CA SER A 223 -9.95 1.95 -6.74
C SER A 223 -9.18 2.62 -7.89
N MET A 224 -9.14 2.00 -9.09
CA MET A 224 -8.54 2.65 -10.27
C MET A 224 -9.36 3.86 -10.73
N PHE A 225 -10.69 3.76 -10.72
CA PHE A 225 -11.57 4.88 -11.05
C PHE A 225 -11.36 6.06 -10.10
N ILE A 226 -11.37 5.81 -8.78
CA ILE A 226 -11.13 6.84 -7.75
C ILE A 226 -9.75 7.48 -7.96
N GLY A 227 -8.70 6.68 -8.15
CA GLY A 227 -7.35 7.18 -8.36
C GLY A 227 -7.20 8.05 -9.62
N LEU A 228 -7.85 7.68 -10.74
CA LEU A 228 -7.89 8.49 -11.96
C LEU A 228 -8.61 9.82 -11.73
N MET A 229 -9.82 9.78 -11.15
CA MET A 229 -10.64 10.98 -10.93
C MET A 229 -9.93 11.96 -10.01
N LEU A 230 -9.50 11.48 -8.84
CA LEU A 230 -8.79 12.29 -7.86
C LEU A 230 -7.47 12.82 -8.41
N GLY A 231 -6.66 11.96 -9.06
CA GLY A 231 -5.38 12.36 -9.65
C GLY A 231 -5.54 13.45 -10.73
N THR A 232 -6.60 13.36 -11.54
CA THR A 232 -6.92 14.37 -12.55
C THR A 232 -7.39 15.68 -11.93
N ILE A 233 -8.28 15.63 -10.94
CA ILE A 233 -8.78 16.83 -10.24
C ILE A 233 -7.63 17.55 -9.51
N ALA A 234 -6.76 16.80 -8.84
CA ALA A 234 -5.59 17.34 -8.17
C ALA A 234 -4.67 18.08 -9.15
N LEU A 235 -4.41 17.48 -10.32
CA LEU A 235 -3.61 18.10 -11.35
C LEU A 235 -4.23 19.42 -11.86
N ARG A 236 -5.54 19.44 -12.09
CA ARG A 236 -6.27 20.65 -12.51
C ARG A 236 -6.23 21.74 -11.45
N CYS A 237 -6.43 21.38 -10.19
CA CYS A 237 -6.32 22.28 -9.06
C CYS A 237 -4.96 22.99 -9.03
N SER A 238 -3.87 22.24 -9.22
CA SER A 238 -2.50 22.77 -9.22
C SER A 238 -2.19 23.71 -10.38
N MET A 239 -2.77 23.51 -11.56
CA MET A 239 -2.43 24.31 -12.75
C MET A 239 -2.86 25.78 -12.66
N LYS A 240 -3.85 26.10 -11.83
CA LYS A 240 -4.33 27.47 -11.61
C LYS A 240 -3.62 28.20 -10.46
N GLN A 241 -2.80 27.50 -9.69
CA GLN A 241 -2.19 28.04 -8.48
C GLN A 241 -0.88 28.75 -8.78
N ALA A 242 -0.45 29.59 -7.83
CA ALA A 242 0.91 30.11 -7.82
C ALA A 242 1.91 28.93 -7.80
N ALA A 243 2.97 29.07 -8.58
CA ALA A 243 4.20 28.31 -8.59
C ALA A 243 4.42 27.25 -7.51
N GLY A 244 4.55 27.71 -6.26
CA GLY A 244 4.92 26.91 -5.11
C GLY A 244 3.77 26.09 -4.52
N LEU A 245 2.56 26.62 -4.58
CA LEU A 245 1.34 25.94 -4.15
C LEU A 245 1.00 24.75 -5.06
N ALA A 246 1.32 24.86 -6.36
CA ALA A 246 1.03 23.84 -7.35
C ALA A 246 1.62 22.44 -7.02
N PHE A 247 2.75 22.38 -6.31
CA PHE A 247 3.39 21.12 -5.93
C PHE A 247 3.06 20.66 -4.51
N SER A 248 2.93 21.60 -3.57
CA SER A 248 2.68 21.27 -2.16
C SER A 248 1.31 20.65 -1.94
N VAL A 249 0.30 21.09 -2.70
CA VAL A 249 -1.09 20.63 -2.57
C VAL A 249 -1.29 19.15 -2.96
N PRO A 250 -0.95 18.70 -4.19
CA PRO A 250 -1.11 17.29 -4.53
C PRO A 250 -0.23 16.39 -3.67
N LEU A 251 0.97 16.86 -3.32
CA LEU A 251 1.87 16.11 -2.44
C LEU A 251 1.24 15.90 -1.06
N ALA A 252 0.66 16.93 -0.46
CA ALA A 252 0.03 16.84 0.85
C ALA A 252 -1.16 15.87 0.86
N ILE A 253 -2.02 15.93 -0.15
CA ILE A 253 -3.17 15.04 -0.24
C ILE A 253 -2.69 13.58 -0.46
N TRP A 254 -1.80 13.33 -1.42
CA TRP A 254 -1.35 11.97 -1.76
C TRP A 254 -0.27 11.39 -0.85
N THR A 255 0.15 12.12 0.20
CA THR A 255 1.29 11.75 1.04
C THR A 255 1.23 10.30 1.49
N ILE A 256 0.11 9.85 2.07
CA ILE A 256 0.03 8.50 2.63
C ILE A 256 0.00 7.41 1.55
N PRO A 257 -0.92 7.44 0.56
CA PRO A 257 -0.95 6.40 -0.48
C PRO A 257 0.34 6.34 -1.31
N MET A 258 0.95 7.49 -1.63
CA MET A 258 2.21 7.52 -2.38
C MET A 258 3.39 7.08 -1.53
N PHE A 259 3.46 7.45 -0.25
CA PHE A 259 4.51 6.98 0.64
C PHE A 259 4.45 5.47 0.83
N ASP A 260 3.26 4.90 1.00
CA ASP A 260 3.04 3.45 1.11
C ASP A 260 3.51 2.71 -0.15
N SER A 261 3.12 3.21 -1.33
CA SER A 261 3.52 2.65 -2.63
C SER A 261 5.02 2.77 -2.88
N PHE A 262 5.60 3.93 -2.54
CA PHE A 262 7.02 4.19 -2.68
C PHE A 262 7.84 3.32 -1.73
N ALA A 263 7.42 3.16 -0.48
CA ALA A 263 8.04 2.27 0.49
C ALA A 263 8.05 0.82 -0.02
N ALA A 264 6.93 0.34 -0.58
CA ALA A 264 6.86 -0.98 -1.20
C ALA A 264 7.82 -1.14 -2.37
N LEU A 265 7.86 -0.17 -3.29
CA LEU A 265 8.80 -0.18 -4.42
C LEU A 265 10.25 -0.17 -3.94
N LEU A 266 10.56 0.67 -2.94
CA LEU A 266 11.89 0.80 -2.36
C LEU A 266 12.33 -0.51 -1.69
N ARG A 267 11.48 -1.12 -0.86
CA ARG A 267 11.75 -2.46 -0.27
C ARG A 267 12.05 -3.49 -1.35
N ARG A 268 11.20 -3.59 -2.39
CA ARG A 268 11.40 -4.54 -3.50
C ARG A 268 12.73 -4.31 -4.22
N ARG A 269 13.06 -3.05 -4.52
CA ARG A 269 14.32 -2.66 -5.19
C ARG A 269 15.56 -2.91 -4.33
N LEU A 270 15.50 -2.61 -3.04
CA LEU A 270 16.63 -2.79 -2.12
C LEU A 270 16.89 -4.27 -1.81
N THR A 271 15.86 -5.11 -1.88
CA THR A 271 15.94 -6.57 -1.63
C THR A 271 16.11 -7.41 -2.90
N GLY A 272 16.18 -6.77 -4.08
CA GLY A 272 16.33 -7.47 -5.37
C GLY A 272 15.10 -8.29 -5.79
N ARG A 273 13.95 -8.08 -5.14
CA ARG A 273 12.67 -8.71 -5.51
C ARG A 273 12.10 -8.04 -6.76
N SER A 274 11.33 -8.79 -7.55
CA SER A 274 10.60 -8.23 -8.70
C SER A 274 9.68 -7.09 -8.24
N ILE A 275 9.54 -6.06 -9.07
CA ILE A 275 8.61 -4.95 -8.82
C ILE A 275 7.16 -5.46 -8.75
N TYR A 276 6.85 -6.57 -9.41
CA TYR A 276 5.51 -7.18 -9.43
C TYR A 276 5.29 -8.21 -8.31
N ALA A 277 6.29 -8.45 -7.44
CA ALA A 277 6.11 -9.37 -6.32
C ALA A 277 5.09 -8.79 -5.32
N THR A 278 4.23 -9.66 -4.77
CA THR A 278 3.30 -9.29 -3.70
C THR A 278 4.08 -8.80 -2.49
N ASP A 279 3.68 -7.67 -1.92
CA ASP A 279 4.27 -7.10 -0.70
C ASP A 279 3.17 -6.98 0.35
N ARG A 280 3.46 -7.43 1.57
CA ARG A 280 2.55 -7.31 2.72
C ARG A 280 3.03 -6.28 3.73
N GLY A 281 4.08 -5.53 3.41
CA GLY A 281 4.56 -4.39 4.19
C GLY A 281 3.81 -3.10 3.91
N HIS A 282 2.56 -3.16 3.43
CA HIS A 282 1.71 -1.97 3.29
C HIS A 282 1.21 -1.50 4.67
N ILE A 283 0.98 -0.20 4.82
CA ILE A 283 0.68 0.44 6.11
C ILE A 283 -0.50 -0.23 6.82
N HIS A 284 -1.54 -0.60 6.08
CA HIS A 284 -2.72 -1.26 6.63
C HIS A 284 -2.40 -2.65 7.20
N HIS A 285 -1.58 -3.45 6.51
CA HIS A 285 -1.14 -4.75 7.02
C HIS A 285 -0.25 -4.59 8.25
N VAL A 286 0.65 -3.61 8.26
CA VAL A 286 1.50 -3.33 9.43
C VAL A 286 0.65 -2.99 10.65
N LEU A 287 -0.39 -2.16 10.50
CA LEU A 287 -1.30 -1.84 11.58
C LEU A 287 -2.08 -3.06 12.09
N LEU A 288 -2.60 -3.89 11.17
CA LEU A 288 -3.32 -5.12 11.54
C LEU A 288 -2.42 -6.10 12.30
N THR A 289 -1.16 -6.28 11.86
CA THR A 289 -0.19 -7.15 12.56
C THR A 289 0.21 -6.64 13.95
N ARG A 290 -0.03 -5.35 14.25
CA ARG A 290 0.17 -4.77 15.59
C ARG A 290 -1.04 -4.94 16.50
N GLY A 291 -2.06 -5.67 16.06
CA GLY A 291 -3.26 -5.96 16.85
C GLY A 291 -4.39 -4.94 16.69
N LEU A 292 -4.28 -3.97 15.77
CA LEU A 292 -5.42 -3.11 15.45
C LEU A 292 -6.44 -3.90 14.64
N ASN A 293 -7.73 -3.69 14.91
CA ASN A 293 -8.78 -4.19 14.02
C ASN A 293 -8.89 -3.31 12.75
N ALA A 294 -9.57 -3.82 11.72
CA ALA A 294 -9.73 -3.14 10.43
C ALA A 294 -10.31 -1.71 10.59
N ALA A 295 -11.37 -1.55 11.39
CA ALA A 295 -11.99 -0.24 11.61
C ALA A 295 -11.05 0.76 12.31
N GLN A 296 -10.24 0.31 13.28
CA GLN A 296 -9.22 1.12 13.94
C GLN A 296 -8.13 1.55 12.96
N ALA A 297 -7.65 0.63 12.11
CA ALA A 297 -6.67 0.96 11.07
C ALA A 297 -7.22 2.01 10.09
N VAL A 298 -8.47 1.86 9.64
CA VAL A 298 -9.14 2.85 8.78
C VAL A 298 -9.23 4.20 9.47
N ARG A 299 -9.69 4.27 10.73
CA ARG A 299 -9.80 5.53 11.47
C ARG A 299 -8.46 6.23 11.66
N LEU A 300 -7.40 5.47 11.97
CA LEU A 300 -6.06 6.02 12.13
C LEU A 300 -5.55 6.62 10.82
N ILE A 301 -5.61 5.86 9.72
CA ILE A 301 -5.16 6.33 8.41
C ILE A 301 -6.01 7.52 7.95
N ALA A 302 -7.33 7.47 8.15
CA ALA A 302 -8.24 8.59 7.86
C ALA A 302 -7.86 9.85 8.64
N GLY A 303 -7.53 9.74 9.93
CA GLY A 303 -7.06 10.86 10.75
C GLY A 303 -5.77 11.49 10.23
N LEU A 304 -4.80 10.66 9.81
CA LEU A 304 -3.55 11.15 9.24
C LEU A 304 -3.77 11.81 7.86
N CYS A 305 -4.62 11.24 7.00
CA CYS A 305 -5.01 11.84 5.72
C CYS A 305 -5.79 13.15 5.90
N MET A 306 -6.64 13.25 6.93
CA MET A 306 -7.34 14.49 7.28
C MET A 306 -6.35 15.57 7.70
N LEU A 307 -5.33 15.23 8.49
CA LEU A 307 -4.32 16.20 8.93
C LEU A 307 -3.56 16.81 7.74
N THR A 308 -3.08 15.99 6.80
CA THR A 308 -2.41 16.52 5.60
C THR A 308 -3.38 17.24 4.66
N SER A 309 -4.64 16.80 4.57
CA SER A 309 -5.68 17.47 3.79
C SER A 309 -6.01 18.87 4.32
N VAL A 310 -6.12 19.03 5.65
CA VAL A 310 -6.30 20.34 6.29
C VAL A 310 -5.08 21.22 6.03
N GLY A 311 -3.87 20.67 6.13
CA GLY A 311 -2.64 21.37 5.75
C GLY A 311 -2.64 21.85 4.30
N ALA A 312 -3.15 21.05 3.36
CA ALA A 312 -3.28 21.41 1.95
C ALA A 312 -4.28 22.56 1.73
N VAL A 313 -5.45 22.52 2.36
CA VAL A 313 -6.45 23.58 2.27
C VAL A 313 -5.94 24.87 2.93
N ALA A 314 -5.32 24.77 4.10
CA ALA A 314 -4.72 25.91 4.79
C ALA A 314 -3.60 26.54 3.95
N SER A 315 -2.77 25.73 3.31
CA SER A 315 -1.72 26.21 2.41
C SER A 315 -2.27 27.06 1.28
N LEU A 316 -3.37 26.61 0.66
CA LEU A 316 -4.05 27.38 -0.38
C LEU A 316 -4.72 28.65 0.18
N TYR A 317 -5.44 28.54 1.29
CA TYR A 317 -6.22 29.63 1.86
C TYR A 317 -5.34 30.80 2.37
N TYR A 318 -4.21 30.48 3.00
CA TYR A 318 -3.24 31.47 3.49
C TYR A 318 -2.14 31.80 2.49
N GLU A 319 -2.21 31.25 1.28
CA GLU A 319 -1.20 31.41 0.22
C GLU A 319 0.24 31.07 0.68
N ASN A 320 0.36 30.09 1.59
CA ASN A 320 1.61 29.69 2.22
C ASN A 320 1.90 28.21 2.01
N GLU A 321 2.82 27.90 1.08
CA GLU A 321 3.23 26.53 0.74
C GLU A 321 3.80 25.74 1.92
N TRP A 322 4.39 26.43 2.91
CA TRP A 322 5.00 25.78 4.07
C TRP A 322 3.98 25.06 4.93
N LEU A 323 2.73 25.51 5.01
CA LEU A 323 1.69 24.83 5.79
C LEU A 323 1.43 23.42 5.27
N GLY A 324 1.40 23.26 3.94
CA GLY A 324 1.29 21.95 3.30
C GLY A 324 2.52 21.10 3.60
N ILE A 325 3.72 21.63 3.35
CA ILE A 325 4.99 20.92 3.54
C ILE A 325 5.19 20.47 5.00
N ILE A 326 4.91 21.35 5.96
CA ILE A 326 5.04 21.06 7.40
C ILE A 326 4.05 19.97 7.81
N SER A 327 2.80 20.01 7.32
CA SER A 327 1.81 18.96 7.62
C SER A 327 2.27 17.57 7.13
N VAL A 328 2.88 17.53 5.94
CA VAL A 328 3.47 16.30 5.37
C VAL A 328 4.65 15.83 6.20
N ALA A 329 5.60 16.72 6.48
CA ALA A 329 6.79 16.40 7.26
C ALA A 329 6.43 15.92 8.67
N PHE A 330 5.42 16.53 9.29
CA PHE A 330 4.91 16.11 10.59
C PHE A 330 4.30 14.71 10.55
N VAL A 331 3.42 14.41 9.58
CA VAL A 331 2.79 13.08 9.47
C VAL A 331 3.81 11.99 9.14
N LEU A 332 4.72 12.22 8.20
CA LEU A 332 5.78 11.27 7.88
C LEU A 332 6.74 11.09 9.06
N GLY A 333 7.12 12.19 9.72
CA GLY A 333 7.94 12.18 10.92
C GLY A 333 7.28 11.38 12.05
N LEU A 334 5.98 11.56 12.27
CA LEU A 334 5.21 10.80 13.26
C LEU A 334 5.22 9.31 12.93
N LEU A 335 4.95 8.91 11.67
CA LEU A 335 4.96 7.51 11.24
C LEU A 335 6.32 6.84 11.44
N ILE A 336 7.40 7.54 11.10
CA ILE A 336 8.77 7.04 11.22
C ILE A 336 9.21 6.99 12.69
N PHE A 337 8.95 8.04 13.47
CA PHE A 337 9.36 8.17 14.87
C PHE A 337 8.67 7.15 15.77
N THR A 338 7.35 7.00 15.62
CA THR A 338 6.58 5.95 16.32
C THR A 338 6.90 4.54 15.83
N LYS A 339 7.81 4.42 14.85
CA LYS A 339 8.17 3.20 14.13
C LYS A 339 6.97 2.51 13.51
N VAL A 340 5.82 3.18 13.36
CA VAL A 340 4.59 2.61 12.78
C VAL A 340 4.84 2.20 11.34
N PHE A 341 5.48 3.05 10.55
CA PHE A 341 5.73 2.80 9.14
C PHE A 341 6.94 3.59 8.63
N GLY A 342 7.72 3.06 7.67
CA GLY A 342 8.86 3.76 7.05
C GLY A 342 10.21 3.60 7.76
N HIS A 343 10.24 3.12 9.01
CA HIS A 343 11.49 2.97 9.77
C HIS A 343 12.43 1.90 9.18
N ARG A 344 11.88 0.78 8.69
CA ARG A 344 12.67 -0.32 8.09
C ARG A 344 13.28 0.11 6.75
N GLU A 345 12.56 0.92 5.98
CA GLU A 345 13.00 1.47 4.71
C GLU A 345 14.13 2.47 4.94
N LEU A 346 14.01 3.32 5.96
CA LEU A 346 15.05 4.26 6.33
C LEU A 346 16.33 3.54 6.79
N SER A 347 16.22 2.47 7.58
CA SER A 347 17.37 1.67 7.99
C SER A 347 18.04 0.95 6.81
N LEU A 348 17.25 0.45 5.85
CA LEU A 348 17.74 -0.15 4.60
C LEU A 348 18.52 0.86 3.74
N VAL A 349 17.99 2.08 3.57
CA VAL A 349 18.65 3.15 2.83
C VAL A 349 19.95 3.55 3.52
N ASN A 350 19.91 3.72 4.86
CA ASN A 350 21.07 4.10 5.63
C ASN A 350 22.19 3.04 5.53
N ALA A 351 21.85 1.76 5.64
CA ALA A 351 22.80 0.65 5.47
C ALA A 351 23.48 0.68 4.08
N ARG A 352 22.72 1.00 3.02
CA ARG A 352 23.24 1.10 1.65
C ARG A 352 24.12 2.34 1.44
N LEU A 353 23.73 3.49 2.00
CA LEU A 353 24.51 4.73 1.95
C LEU A 353 25.84 4.59 2.70
N HIS A 354 25.84 4.00 3.90
CA HIS A 354 27.08 3.68 4.62
C HIS A 354 27.96 2.70 3.85
N GLY A 355 27.36 1.73 3.15
CA GLY A 355 28.08 0.83 2.25
C GLY A 355 28.77 1.54 1.08
N PHE A 356 28.10 2.55 0.49
CA PHE A 356 28.62 3.37 -0.60
C PHE A 356 29.68 4.38 -0.11
N GLY A 357 29.46 5.04 1.02
CA GLY A 357 30.43 5.95 1.64
C GLY A 357 31.75 5.25 1.97
N ARG A 358 31.70 4.02 2.51
CA ARG A 358 32.89 3.19 2.71
C ARG A 358 33.61 2.81 1.40
N MET A 359 32.87 2.67 0.29
CA MET A 359 33.45 2.41 -1.03
C MET A 359 34.22 3.62 -1.57
N ILE A 360 33.68 4.83 -1.39
CA ILE A 360 34.33 6.08 -1.83
C ILE A 360 35.53 6.42 -0.94
N ALA A 361 35.43 6.17 0.37
CA ALA A 361 36.49 6.48 1.33
C ALA A 361 37.74 5.60 1.20
N GLY A 362 37.81 4.68 0.22
CA GLY A 362 38.96 3.79 0.03
C GLY A 362 39.23 2.83 1.20
N GLN A 363 38.35 2.81 2.21
CA GLN A 363 38.43 1.89 3.32
C GLN A 363 37.98 0.52 2.81
N GLY A 364 38.96 -0.36 2.56
CA GLY A 364 38.74 -1.76 2.23
C GLY A 364 37.97 -2.44 3.34
N ALA A 365 36.64 -2.37 3.29
CA ALA A 365 35.77 -3.15 4.16
C ALA A 365 35.99 -4.62 3.80
N GLN A 366 36.78 -5.33 4.62
CA GLN A 366 37.20 -6.71 4.37
C GLN A 366 36.01 -7.68 4.23
N ILE A 367 34.86 -7.37 4.86
CA ILE A 367 33.62 -8.17 4.79
C ILE A 367 32.42 -7.23 4.70
N ARG A 368 31.53 -7.46 3.73
CA ARG A 368 30.22 -6.79 3.63
C ARG A 368 29.12 -7.77 4.02
N GLU A 369 28.59 -7.62 5.21
CA GLU A 369 27.41 -8.32 5.69
C GLU A 369 26.25 -7.35 5.87
N THR A 370 25.09 -7.68 5.31
CA THR A 370 23.83 -6.97 5.53
C THR A 370 22.73 -8.01 5.70
N SER A 371 22.14 -8.09 6.88
CA SER A 371 20.92 -8.86 7.15
C SER A 371 19.81 -7.91 7.55
N VAL A 372 18.62 -8.10 7.00
CA VAL A 372 17.44 -7.31 7.36
C VAL A 372 16.22 -8.22 7.39
N ASN A 373 15.53 -8.22 8.54
CA ASN A 373 14.22 -8.83 8.64
C ASN A 373 13.16 -7.89 8.03
N LEU A 374 12.58 -8.31 6.90
CA LEU A 374 11.62 -7.52 6.12
C LEU A 374 10.21 -7.64 6.69
N GLN A 375 9.86 -8.82 7.22
CA GLN A 375 8.57 -9.11 7.84
C GLN A 375 8.72 -10.21 8.89
N GLY A 376 7.98 -10.13 9.99
CA GLY A 376 8.03 -11.12 11.08
C GLY A 376 8.76 -10.64 12.33
N THR A 377 8.80 -11.50 13.35
CA THR A 377 9.38 -11.22 14.68
C THR A 377 10.63 -12.05 14.97
N ARG A 378 10.93 -13.04 14.12
CA ARG A 378 12.03 -13.99 14.36
C ARG A 378 13.41 -13.39 14.15
N ARG A 379 14.38 -13.92 14.90
CA ARG A 379 15.80 -13.55 14.83
C ARG A 379 16.52 -14.38 13.77
N TRP A 380 16.10 -14.26 12.52
CA TRP A 380 16.75 -14.90 11.37
C TRP A 380 18.23 -14.51 11.23
N GLU A 381 18.64 -13.41 11.86
CA GLU A 381 20.03 -12.99 12.03
C GLU A 381 20.91 -14.06 12.69
N GLU A 382 20.39 -14.85 13.64
CA GLU A 382 21.16 -15.91 14.30
C GLU A 382 21.42 -17.08 13.35
N MET A 383 20.40 -17.47 12.57
CA MET A 383 20.54 -18.48 11.53
C MET A 383 21.49 -18.00 10.42
N TRP A 384 21.38 -16.73 10.04
CA TRP A 384 22.25 -16.11 9.05
C TRP A 384 23.71 -16.01 9.53
N GLY A 385 23.94 -15.66 10.79
CA GLY A 385 25.28 -15.66 11.40
C GLY A 385 25.93 -17.03 11.33
N ALA A 386 25.19 -18.10 11.65
CA ALA A 386 25.69 -19.47 11.50
C ALA A 386 26.05 -19.84 10.04
N LEU A 387 25.32 -19.30 9.06
CA LEU A 387 25.63 -19.48 7.64
C LEU A 387 26.85 -18.70 7.21
N VAL A 388 27.04 -17.48 7.72
CA VAL A 388 28.21 -16.64 7.46
C VAL A 388 29.47 -17.24 8.09
N ASP A 389 29.39 -17.75 9.32
CA ASP A 389 30.51 -18.44 9.98
C ASP A 389 30.96 -19.68 9.20
N SER A 390 30.00 -20.33 8.54
CA SER A 390 30.26 -21.47 7.67
C SER A 390 30.87 -21.04 6.32
N ALA A 391 30.57 -19.83 5.83
CA ALA A 391 31.03 -19.32 4.54
C ALA A 391 32.56 -19.25 4.40
N GLU A 392 33.27 -18.98 5.51
CA GLU A 392 34.73 -18.98 5.53
C GLU A 392 35.32 -20.37 5.29
N ARG A 393 34.67 -21.43 5.79
CA ARG A 393 35.11 -22.83 5.60
C ARG A 393 35.01 -23.27 4.15
N PHE A 394 34.02 -22.75 3.40
CA PHE A 394 33.73 -23.17 2.03
C PHE A 394 34.28 -22.22 0.96
N ARG A 395 35.23 -21.34 1.30
CA ARG A 395 35.85 -20.36 0.37
C ARG A 395 34.82 -19.55 -0.43
N VAL A 396 33.69 -19.25 0.20
CA VAL A 396 32.60 -18.54 -0.45
C VAL A 396 33.00 -17.08 -0.60
N VAL A 397 32.70 -16.51 -1.77
CA VAL A 397 32.95 -15.10 -2.08
C VAL A 397 31.69 -14.27 -1.86
N LYS A 398 30.52 -14.86 -2.13
CA LYS A 398 29.23 -14.17 -2.00
C LYS A 398 28.11 -15.15 -1.62
N MET A 399 27.26 -14.73 -0.69
CA MET A 399 26.01 -15.41 -0.34
C MET A 399 24.86 -14.44 -0.37
N ARG A 400 23.69 -14.89 -0.85
CA ARG A 400 22.43 -14.18 -0.74
C ARG A 400 21.35 -15.15 -0.33
N LEU A 401 20.74 -14.89 0.82
CA LEU A 401 19.58 -15.63 1.31
C LEU A 401 18.34 -14.75 1.16
N ASN A 402 17.31 -15.29 0.53
CA ASN A 402 15.99 -14.69 0.47
C ASN A 402 14.98 -15.74 0.94
N LEU A 403 14.47 -15.54 2.15
CA LEU A 403 13.37 -16.32 2.70
C LEU A 403 12.08 -15.54 2.52
N SER A 404 11.06 -16.22 2.04
CA SER A 404 9.70 -15.70 1.96
C SER A 404 8.72 -16.77 2.39
N MET A 405 8.15 -16.58 3.59
CA MET A 405 7.21 -17.50 4.21
C MET A 405 5.91 -16.75 4.53
N PRO A 406 5.03 -16.53 3.54
CA PRO A 406 3.80 -15.76 3.72
C PRO A 406 2.85 -16.33 4.79
N ARG A 407 2.91 -17.64 5.09
CA ARG A 407 2.07 -18.30 6.10
C ARG A 407 2.45 -17.95 7.54
N LEU A 408 3.75 -17.73 7.78
CA LEU A 408 4.28 -17.39 9.10
C LEU A 408 4.45 -15.88 9.29
N HIS A 409 4.07 -15.08 8.28
CA HIS A 409 4.36 -13.64 8.23
C HIS A 409 5.86 -13.32 8.35
N GLU A 410 6.73 -14.20 7.85
CA GLU A 410 8.18 -14.05 7.91
C GLU A 410 8.74 -13.80 6.50
N ASP A 411 9.51 -12.72 6.33
CA ASP A 411 10.31 -12.41 5.15
C ASP A 411 11.69 -11.96 5.61
N PHE A 412 12.74 -12.67 5.20
CA PHE A 412 14.10 -12.35 5.60
C PHE A 412 15.00 -12.25 4.38
N TYR A 413 15.83 -11.21 4.35
CA TYR A 413 16.81 -11.02 3.31
C TYR A 413 18.18 -10.74 3.91
N ALA A 414 19.17 -11.49 3.47
CA ALA A 414 20.53 -11.28 3.90
C ALA A 414 21.53 -11.52 2.78
N THR A 415 22.59 -10.72 2.79
CA THR A 415 23.68 -10.79 1.83
C THR A 415 25.01 -10.69 2.53
N TRP A 416 25.93 -11.55 2.14
CA TRP A 416 27.30 -11.52 2.61
C TRP A 416 28.23 -11.56 1.40
N GLN A 417 29.28 -10.76 1.43
CA GLN A 417 30.29 -10.73 0.38
C GLN A 417 31.67 -10.45 0.97
N LYS A 418 32.63 -11.31 0.61
CA LYS A 418 34.04 -11.13 0.92
C LYS A 418 34.65 -10.12 -0.07
N SER A 419 35.26 -9.05 0.45
CA SER A 419 35.85 -8.01 -0.40
C SER A 419 37.31 -8.35 -0.70
N GLY A 420 37.65 -8.52 -1.98
CA GLY A 420 39.03 -8.79 -2.42
C GLY A 420 39.25 -9.94 -3.41
N SER A 421 38.21 -10.58 -3.96
CA SER A 421 38.42 -11.66 -4.95
C SER A 421 39.09 -11.11 -6.22
N ASN A 422 40.22 -11.69 -6.58
CA ASN A 422 41.04 -11.24 -7.70
C ASN A 422 40.28 -11.48 -9.02
N ARG A 423 40.34 -10.54 -9.98
CA ARG A 423 39.55 -10.55 -11.24
C ARG A 423 39.88 -11.72 -12.20
N ARG A 424 40.74 -12.66 -11.80
CA ARG A 424 41.27 -13.78 -12.59
C ARG A 424 40.88 -15.17 -12.04
N GLU A 425 40.10 -15.23 -10.96
CA GLU A 425 39.65 -16.51 -10.39
C GLU A 425 38.41 -17.05 -11.12
N LEU A 426 38.40 -18.36 -11.41
CA LEU A 426 37.20 -19.06 -11.88
C LEU A 426 36.22 -19.14 -10.71
N LEU A 427 34.99 -18.69 -10.94
CA LEU A 427 33.93 -18.68 -9.93
C LEU A 427 32.85 -19.71 -10.31
N TRP A 428 32.33 -20.41 -9.32
CA TRP A 428 31.11 -21.21 -9.46
C TRP A 428 29.95 -20.50 -8.75
N GLN A 429 28.74 -20.68 -9.27
CA GLN A 429 27.52 -20.17 -8.67
C GLN A 429 26.50 -21.30 -8.56
N ALA A 430 25.89 -21.43 -7.38
CA ALA A 430 24.78 -22.33 -7.12
C ALA A 430 23.57 -21.52 -6.65
N ASP A 431 22.42 -21.78 -7.26
CA ASP A 431 21.12 -21.24 -6.84
C ASP A 431 20.28 -22.38 -6.29
N ILE A 432 20.13 -22.40 -4.96
CA ILE A 432 19.44 -23.47 -4.24
C ILE A 432 18.02 -22.99 -3.91
N PRO A 433 16.97 -23.64 -4.45
CA PRO A 433 15.62 -23.44 -3.96
C PRO A 433 15.51 -24.05 -2.56
N LEU A 434 15.02 -23.27 -1.60
CA LEU A 434 14.75 -23.77 -0.25
C LEU A 434 13.29 -24.22 -0.22
N VAL A 435 13.07 -25.50 0.10
CA VAL A 435 11.74 -26.12 0.11
C VAL A 435 11.54 -26.80 1.46
N VAL A 436 10.37 -26.61 2.07
CA VAL A 436 9.98 -27.26 3.32
C VAL A 436 8.60 -27.87 3.11
N ASP A 437 8.45 -29.18 3.33
CA ASP A 437 7.22 -29.95 3.09
C ASP A 437 6.62 -29.67 1.69
N ASP A 438 7.44 -29.82 0.63
CA ASP A 438 7.11 -29.53 -0.77
C ASP A 438 6.71 -28.08 -1.09
N MET A 439 6.82 -27.16 -0.14
CA MET A 439 6.52 -25.74 -0.32
C MET A 439 7.80 -24.92 -0.48
N PRO A 440 7.95 -24.12 -1.56
CA PRO A 440 9.10 -23.25 -1.71
C PRO A 440 9.05 -22.11 -0.69
N VAL A 441 10.04 -22.05 0.19
CA VAL A 441 10.16 -21.07 1.29
C VAL A 441 11.22 -20.00 1.02
N GLY A 442 12.05 -20.15 -0.02
CA GLY A 442 13.08 -19.18 -0.34
C GLY A 442 14.09 -19.64 -1.37
N ARG A 443 15.17 -18.88 -1.49
CA ARG A 443 16.35 -19.21 -2.29
C ARG A 443 17.62 -18.80 -1.57
N LEU A 444 18.63 -19.68 -1.62
CA LEU A 444 20.00 -19.38 -1.23
C LEU A 444 20.88 -19.39 -2.48
N CYS A 445 21.49 -18.25 -2.78
CA CYS A 445 22.45 -18.08 -3.87
C CYS A 445 23.85 -18.03 -3.26
N VAL A 446 24.72 -18.96 -3.66
CA VAL A 446 26.10 -19.04 -3.18
C VAL A 446 27.05 -18.92 -4.37
N THR A 447 28.11 -18.14 -4.21
CA THR A 447 29.18 -17.98 -5.20
C THR A 447 30.52 -18.24 -4.53
N GLY A 448 31.26 -19.24 -5.00
CA GLY A 448 32.57 -19.61 -4.47
C GLY A 448 33.66 -19.57 -5.53
N VAL A 449 34.92 -19.66 -5.10
CA VAL A 449 36.07 -19.82 -6.00
C VAL A 449 36.21 -21.29 -6.37
N GLN A 450 36.49 -21.56 -7.65
CA GLN A 450 36.71 -22.92 -8.17
C GLN A 450 38.21 -23.25 -8.19
N ASP A 451 38.59 -24.33 -7.50
CA ASP A 451 39.94 -24.89 -7.58
C ASP A 451 39.97 -26.07 -8.57
N ALA A 452 40.84 -26.01 -9.58
CA ALA A 452 40.87 -26.94 -10.70
C ALA A 452 41.22 -28.39 -10.30
N GLN A 453 41.77 -28.61 -9.11
CA GLN A 453 42.15 -29.94 -8.60
C GLN A 453 41.17 -30.53 -7.56
N SER A 454 40.15 -29.79 -7.10
CA SER A 454 39.34 -30.18 -5.91
C SER A 454 37.82 -29.99 -6.07
N ALA A 455 37.32 -29.78 -7.29
CA ALA A 455 35.90 -29.48 -7.53
C ALA A 455 34.92 -30.51 -6.95
N SER A 456 35.27 -31.80 -6.90
CA SER A 456 34.41 -32.85 -6.33
C SER A 456 34.37 -32.84 -4.80
N ALA A 457 35.46 -32.48 -4.14
CA ALA A 457 35.52 -32.37 -2.67
C ALA A 457 34.78 -31.11 -2.19
N GLU A 458 34.93 -29.99 -2.92
CA GLU A 458 34.21 -28.74 -2.65
C GLU A 458 32.70 -28.92 -2.85
N MET A 459 32.27 -29.66 -3.87
CA MET A 459 30.86 -29.95 -4.12
C MET A 459 30.22 -30.81 -3.00
N ARG A 460 30.94 -31.80 -2.46
CA ARG A 460 30.45 -32.64 -1.34
C ARG A 460 30.27 -31.83 -0.06
N LEU A 461 31.29 -31.05 0.29
CA LEU A 461 31.26 -30.13 1.41
C LEU A 461 30.11 -29.11 1.29
N PHE A 462 29.82 -28.65 0.08
CA PHE A 462 28.69 -27.77 -0.20
C PHE A 462 27.33 -28.46 -0.04
N ILE A 463 27.19 -29.71 -0.48
CA ILE A 463 25.96 -30.51 -0.30
C ILE A 463 25.67 -30.71 1.19
N ASP A 464 26.67 -31.12 1.98
CA ASP A 464 26.53 -31.31 3.43
C ASP A 464 26.07 -30.02 4.14
N PHE A 465 26.56 -28.87 3.68
CA PHE A 465 26.14 -27.56 4.17
C PHE A 465 24.67 -27.25 3.84
N VAL A 466 24.23 -27.54 2.62
CA VAL A 466 22.83 -27.33 2.18
C VAL A 466 21.88 -28.22 2.96
N GLU A 467 22.22 -29.50 3.15
CA GLU A 467 21.42 -30.44 3.94
C GLU A 467 21.28 -29.98 5.41
N GLY A 468 22.37 -29.50 6.01
CA GLY A 468 22.36 -28.95 7.37
C GLY A 468 21.48 -27.69 7.51
N LEU A 469 21.48 -26.83 6.49
CA LEU A 469 20.59 -25.67 6.41
C LEU A 469 19.12 -26.11 6.30
N GLU A 470 18.81 -27.04 5.40
CA GLU A 470 17.45 -27.53 5.18
C GLU A 470 16.87 -28.18 6.45
N ALA A 471 17.65 -28.99 7.16
CA ALA A 471 17.23 -29.60 8.42
C ALA A 471 16.90 -28.56 9.51
N ARG A 472 17.70 -27.48 9.61
CA ARG A 472 17.41 -26.36 10.53
C ARG A 472 16.19 -25.57 10.12
N LEU A 473 16.01 -25.30 8.83
CA LEU A 473 14.81 -24.65 8.30
C LEU A 473 13.55 -25.49 8.60
N HIS A 474 13.62 -26.79 8.33
CA HIS A 474 12.53 -27.73 8.52
C HIS A 474 12.10 -27.81 9.99
N SER A 475 13.04 -27.99 10.92
CA SER A 475 12.75 -28.01 12.37
C SER A 475 12.13 -26.70 12.87
N LEU A 476 12.65 -25.54 12.42
CA LEU A 476 12.12 -24.22 12.81
C LEU A 476 10.71 -23.95 12.29
N ILE A 477 10.34 -24.54 11.14
CA ILE A 477 9.03 -24.37 10.50
C ILE A 477 8.03 -25.37 11.08
N GLN A 478 8.42 -26.63 11.28
CA GLN A 478 7.55 -27.64 11.89
C GLN A 478 7.13 -27.29 13.32
N ALA A 479 8.08 -26.79 14.13
CA ALA A 479 7.78 -26.32 15.49
C ALA A 479 6.73 -25.18 15.53
N GLU A 480 6.55 -24.47 14.42
CA GLU A 480 5.56 -23.41 14.31
C GLU A 480 4.24 -23.90 13.72
N MET A 481 4.30 -24.80 12.74
CA MET A 481 3.10 -25.44 12.21
C MET A 481 2.36 -26.24 13.29
N SER A 482 3.07 -26.81 14.26
CA SER A 482 2.46 -27.44 15.44
C SER A 482 1.78 -26.40 16.35
N ARG A 483 2.44 -25.27 16.65
CA ARG A 483 1.86 -24.19 17.47
C ARG A 483 0.61 -23.55 16.85
N LEU A 484 0.58 -23.38 15.52
CA LEU A 484 -0.59 -22.87 14.80
C LEU A 484 -1.75 -23.87 14.71
N ARG A 485 -1.48 -25.16 14.96
CA ARG A 485 -2.51 -26.22 15.02
C ARG A 485 -3.07 -26.42 16.43
N GLU A 486 -2.38 -25.95 17.46
CA GLU A 486 -2.91 -25.97 18.82
C GLU A 486 -4.03 -24.93 18.95
N PRO A 487 -5.23 -25.32 19.43
CA PRO A 487 -6.26 -24.34 19.76
C PRO A 487 -5.70 -23.38 20.82
N PRO A 488 -6.07 -22.09 20.80
CA PRO A 488 -5.60 -21.14 21.81
C PRO A 488 -5.89 -21.73 23.19
N ALA A 489 -4.85 -21.80 24.03
CA ALA A 489 -4.99 -22.29 25.39
C ALA A 489 -6.17 -21.57 26.06
N PRO A 490 -7.07 -22.29 26.75
CA PRO A 490 -8.13 -21.63 27.49
C PRO A 490 -7.48 -20.62 28.42
N ALA A 491 -7.98 -19.38 28.40
CA ALA A 491 -7.48 -18.31 29.25
C ALA A 491 -7.36 -18.85 30.67
N THR A 492 -6.13 -18.96 31.17
CA THR A 492 -5.86 -19.33 32.55
C THR A 492 -6.66 -18.37 33.42
N ALA A 493 -7.61 -18.91 34.18
CA ALA A 493 -8.30 -18.17 35.23
C ALA A 493 -7.23 -17.49 36.10
N PRO A 494 -7.47 -16.25 36.58
CA PRO A 494 -6.49 -15.58 37.42
C PRO A 494 -6.17 -16.47 38.63
N GLU A 495 -4.88 -16.72 38.85
CA GLU A 495 -4.37 -17.39 40.04
C GLU A 495 -4.92 -16.70 41.29
N ASP A 496 -5.45 -17.51 42.21
CA ASP A 496 -5.93 -17.09 43.52
C ASP A 496 -4.89 -16.21 44.22
N VAL A 497 -5.27 -14.95 44.42
CA VAL A 497 -4.57 -14.03 45.32
C VAL A 497 -4.71 -14.59 46.74
N PRO A 498 -3.63 -14.83 47.49
CA PRO A 498 -3.75 -15.28 48.87
C PRO A 498 -4.35 -14.15 49.72
N SER A 499 -5.49 -14.43 50.35
CA SER A 499 -6.15 -13.56 51.33
C SER A 499 -5.24 -13.34 52.55
N PRO A 500 -5.01 -12.09 53.00
CA PRO A 500 -4.29 -11.84 54.25
C PRO A 500 -5.23 -11.88 55.46
N LEU A 501 -4.76 -12.56 56.51
CA LEU A 501 -5.03 -12.37 57.94
C LEU A 501 -6.32 -12.97 58.51
N GLU A 502 -6.15 -14.15 59.13
CA GLU A 502 -6.78 -14.47 60.41
C GLU A 502 -6.26 -13.49 61.48
N ASP A 503 -7.15 -12.83 62.21
CA ASP A 503 -7.11 -12.82 63.68
C ASP A 503 -8.40 -12.24 64.27
N GLU A 504 -8.98 -13.05 65.15
CA GLU A 504 -9.80 -12.73 66.33
C GLU A 504 -10.97 -11.73 66.22
N VAL A 505 -12.19 -12.21 66.50
CA VAL A 505 -12.80 -12.14 67.85
C VAL A 505 -14.18 -12.79 67.76
N GLY A 506 -14.42 -13.74 68.66
CA GLY A 506 -15.68 -14.49 68.75
C GLY A 506 -16.86 -13.65 69.24
N SER A 507 -18.06 -14.14 68.95
CA SER A 507 -19.11 -14.36 69.96
C SER A 507 -20.46 -14.57 69.27
N SER A 508 -21.07 -15.71 69.62
CA SER A 508 -22.50 -15.89 69.88
C SER A 508 -23.53 -15.63 68.76
N ALA A 509 -24.17 -16.75 68.43
CA ALA A 509 -25.61 -16.96 68.53
C ALA A 509 -26.50 -16.73 67.31
N ASP A 510 -27.14 -17.84 66.96
CA ASP A 510 -28.54 -17.98 66.58
C ASP A 510 -29.04 -17.32 65.29
N GLY A 511 -29.19 -18.19 64.28
CA GLY A 511 -30.55 -18.64 63.98
C GLY A 511 -31.19 -18.11 62.69
N ILE A 512 -31.73 -19.08 61.95
CA ILE A 512 -32.97 -19.00 61.15
C ILE A 512 -32.82 -18.52 59.69
N TYR A 513 -32.84 -19.51 58.78
CA TYR A 513 -33.39 -19.43 57.41
C TYR A 513 -34.93 -19.27 57.45
N PRO A 514 -35.67 -18.98 56.36
CA PRO A 514 -35.34 -18.43 55.03
C PRO A 514 -36.32 -17.32 54.55
N THR A 515 -36.02 -16.67 53.41
CA THR A 515 -36.86 -16.60 52.18
C THR A 515 -36.14 -15.83 51.09
#